data_AF-A0A941YHZ4-F1
#
_entry.id   AF-A0A941YHZ4-F1
#
_cell.length_a   1.000
_cell.length_b   1.000
_cell.length_c   1.000
_cell.angle_alpha   90.00
_cell.angle_beta   90.00
_cell.angle_gamma   90.00
#
_symmetry.space_group_name_H-M   'P 1'
#
loop_
_entity.id
_entity.type
_entity.pdbx_description
1 polymer ?
#
loop_
_entity_poly.entity_id
_entity_poly.type
_entity_poly.pdbx_seq_one_letter_code
_entity_poly.pdbx_strand_id
1 'polypeptide(L)'
;MVKGSDGQFYGPVDTMALSQWRAEGRVNDASETKDFATGAMSTVGQVLAPMAPPPVLSQPVQPVQPTGFGNQYADYRRPTTYQTPASNTSEG
;
A
#
# COMPACT_ATOMS: atom_id res chain seq x y z
N MET A 1 9.23 -2.71 25.59
CA MET A 1 8.66 -2.04 26.79
C MET A 1 7.41 -1.29 26.37
N VAL A 2 6.43 -1.13 27.27
CA VAL A 2 5.18 -0.39 27.00
C VAL A 2 5.02 0.72 28.02
N LYS A 3 4.57 1.89 27.58
CA LYS A 3 4.32 3.04 28.46
C LYS A 3 2.96 2.90 29.15
N GLY A 4 2.95 2.96 30.48
CA GLY A 4 1.76 3.01 31.31
C GLY A 4 1.12 4.41 31.34
N SER A 5 -0.07 4.51 31.93
CA SER A 5 -0.78 5.78 32.13
C SER A 5 -0.07 6.73 33.10
N ASP A 6 0.80 6.18 33.95
CA ASP A 6 1.71 6.91 34.84
C ASP A 6 2.95 7.47 34.13
N GLY A 7 3.10 7.19 32.83
CA GLY A 7 4.22 7.62 32.00
C GLY A 7 5.48 6.75 32.15
N GLN A 8 5.43 5.69 32.98
CA GLN A 8 6.55 4.77 33.16
C GLN A 8 6.56 3.68 32.10
N PHE A 9 7.74 3.12 31.83
CA PHE A 9 7.90 1.99 30.93
C PHE A 9 7.95 0.67 31.69
N TYR A 10 7.11 -0.27 31.30
CA TYR A 10 7.04 -1.61 31.87
C TYR A 10 7.58 -2.66 30.90
N GLY A 11 8.25 -3.67 31.45
CA GLY A 11 8.79 -4.82 30.74
C GLY A 11 10.28 -4.74 30.42
N PRO A 12 10.84 -5.84 29.89
CA PRO A 12 10.63 -6.29 28.52
C PRO A 12 9.31 -7.04 28.34
N VAL A 13 8.65 -6.81 27.21
CA VAL A 13 7.38 -7.45 26.84
C VAL A 13 7.54 -7.88 25.39
N ASP A 14 7.22 -9.13 25.08
CA ASP A 14 7.22 -9.62 23.71
C ASP A 14 5.94 -9.22 22.96
N THR A 15 5.92 -9.46 21.65
CA THR A 15 4.78 -9.15 20.78
C THR A 15 3.54 -9.99 21.10
N MET A 16 3.69 -11.19 21.69
CA MET A 16 2.58 -12.06 22.06
C MET A 16 1.82 -11.49 23.27
N ALA A 17 2.53 -11.09 24.33
CA ALA A 17 1.96 -10.43 25.49
C ALA A 17 1.34 -9.08 25.13
N LEU A 18 1.97 -8.32 24.23
CA LEU A 18 1.40 -7.08 23.67
C LEU A 18 0.08 -7.32 22.94
N SER A 19 0.01 -8.38 22.11
CA SER A 19 -1.23 -8.77 21.42
C SER A 19 -2.32 -9.17 22.41
N GLN A 20 -1.97 -9.92 23.46
CA GLN A 20 -2.91 -10.30 24.50
C GLN A 20 -3.44 -9.07 25.26
N TRP A 21 -2.57 -8.15 25.66
CA TRP A 21 -2.98 -6.93 26.37
C TRP A 21 -3.86 -6.02 25.52
N ARG A 22 -3.64 -5.99 24.21
CA ARG A 22 -4.52 -5.28 23.26
C ARG A 22 -5.90 -5.93 23.22
N ALA A 23 -5.97 -7.26 23.17
CA ALA A 23 -7.24 -8.00 23.21
C ALA A 23 -7.98 -7.83 24.55
N GLU A 24 -7.24 -7.69 25.66
CA GLU A 24 -7.77 -7.40 26.99
C GLU A 24 -8.14 -5.91 27.20
N GLY A 25 -7.85 -5.03 26.24
CA GLY A 25 -8.12 -3.60 26.36
C GLY A 25 -7.22 -2.85 27.35
N ARG A 26 -6.12 -3.47 27.82
CA ARG A 26 -5.14 -2.82 28.71
C ARG A 26 -4.26 -1.81 27.96
N VAL A 27 -4.05 -2.05 26.66
CA VAL A 27 -3.33 -1.17 25.75
C VAL A 27 -4.16 -0.99 24.47
N ASN A 28 -3.94 0.11 23.77
CA ASN A 28 -4.59 0.43 22.50
C ASN A 28 -3.54 0.71 21.41
N ASP A 29 -3.99 0.90 20.17
CA ASP A 29 -3.10 1.07 19.01
C ASP A 29 -2.21 2.32 19.10
N ALA A 30 -2.63 3.30 19.89
CA ALA A 30 -1.90 4.54 20.16
C ALA A 30 -0.95 4.45 21.36
N SER A 31 -0.95 3.34 22.11
CA SER A 31 -0.10 3.15 23.27
C SER A 31 1.36 3.12 22.85
N GLU A 32 2.20 3.88 23.55
CA GLU A 32 3.62 4.01 23.22
C GLU A 32 4.39 2.76 23.67
N THR A 33 5.30 2.31 22.81
CA THR A 33 6.20 1.20 23.04
C THR A 33 7.62 1.67 22.80
N LYS A 34 8.55 1.13 23.59
CA LYS A 34 9.98 1.36 23.44
C LYS A 34 10.68 0.04 23.18
N ASP A 35 11.37 -0.05 22.07
CA ASP A 35 12.21 -1.20 21.74
C ASP A 35 13.36 -1.31 22.75
N PHE A 36 13.59 -2.52 23.27
CA PHE A 36 14.59 -2.74 24.32
C PHE A 36 16.02 -2.73 23.77
N ALA A 37 16.22 -3.18 22.53
CA ALA A 37 17.54 -3.31 21.92
C ALA A 37 18.07 -1.99 21.37
N THR A 38 17.18 -1.18 20.78
CA THR A 38 17.51 0.05 20.05
C THR A 38 17.07 1.32 20.76
N GLY A 39 16.15 1.21 21.73
CA GLY A 39 15.52 2.36 22.38
C GLY A 39 14.53 3.12 21.49
N ALA A 40 14.24 2.63 20.27
CA ALA A 40 13.32 3.25 19.34
C ALA A 40 11.90 3.29 19.92
N MET A 41 11.19 4.39 19.68
CA MET A 41 9.80 4.56 20.08
C MET A 41 8.87 4.22 18.91
N SER A 42 7.85 3.41 19.17
CA SER A 42 6.82 2.99 18.21
C SER A 42 5.48 2.88 18.93
N THR A 43 4.37 2.72 18.22
CA THR A 43 3.07 2.41 18.87
C THR A 43 2.74 0.92 18.84
N VAL A 44 1.88 0.46 19.75
CA VAL A 44 1.38 -0.93 19.75
C VAL A 44 0.79 -1.31 18.39
N GLY A 45 0.07 -0.39 17.75
CA GLY A 45 -0.50 -0.60 16.42
C GLY A 45 0.57 -0.85 15.34
N GLN A 46 1.69 -0.13 15.40
CA GLN A 46 2.81 -0.33 14.47
C GLN A 46 3.56 -1.64 14.74
N VAL A 47 3.73 -2.00 16.01
CA VAL A 47 4.44 -3.23 16.42
C VAL A 47 3.63 -4.49 16.05
N LEU A 48 2.30 -4.42 16.15
CA LEU A 48 1.40 -5.53 15.84
C LEU A 48 0.78 -5.46 14.45
N ALA A 49 1.15 -4.47 13.63
CA ALA A 49 0.62 -4.33 12.28
C ALA A 49 0.99 -5.56 11.46
N PRO A 50 0.03 -6.17 10.73
CA PRO A 50 0.38 -7.15 9.72
C PRO A 50 1.27 -6.45 8.69
N MET A 51 2.39 -7.08 8.31
CA MET A 51 3.22 -6.58 7.22
C MET A 51 2.35 -6.43 5.98
N ALA A 52 2.12 -5.19 5.55
CA ALA A 52 1.47 -4.96 4.27
C ALA A 52 2.35 -5.59 3.18
N PRO A 53 1.79 -6.38 2.25
CA PRO A 53 2.57 -6.88 1.13
C PRO A 53 3.13 -5.69 0.33
N PRO A 54 4.36 -5.79 -0.18
CA PRO A 54 4.94 -4.74 -1.00
C PRO A 54 4.03 -4.43 -2.20
N PRO A 55 3.91 -3.17 -2.62
CA PRO A 55 3.12 -2.83 -3.80
C PRO A 55 3.71 -3.54 -5.02
N VAL A 56 2.91 -4.40 -5.65
CA VAL A 56 3.24 -4.95 -6.97
C VAL A 56 3.16 -3.80 -7.96
N LEU A 57 4.33 -3.30 -8.39
CA LEU A 57 4.40 -2.39 -9.53
C LEU A 57 3.99 -3.18 -10.76
N SER A 58 2.72 -3.07 -11.16
CA SER A 58 2.25 -3.54 -12.46
C SER A 58 2.98 -2.75 -13.55
N GLN A 59 4.14 -3.24 -13.98
CA GLN A 59 4.81 -2.68 -15.14
C GLN A 59 3.92 -2.93 -16.37
N PRO A 60 3.64 -1.90 -17.19
CA PRO A 60 2.94 -2.12 -18.44
C PRO A 60 3.81 -3.04 -19.31
N VAL A 61 3.26 -4.19 -19.71
CA VAL A 61 3.86 -5.06 -20.73
C VAL A 61 3.92 -4.22 -22.01
N GLN A 62 5.12 -3.78 -22.40
CA GLN A 62 5.29 -3.15 -23.70
C GLN A 62 5.06 -4.24 -24.76
N PRO A 63 4.17 -4.00 -25.75
CA PRO A 63 4.02 -4.92 -26.85
C PRO A 63 5.35 -4.98 -27.61
N VAL A 64 5.89 -6.20 -27.75
CA VAL A 64 7.05 -6.46 -28.60
C VAL A 64 6.65 -6.08 -30.03
N GLN A 65 7.19 -4.97 -30.53
CA GLN A 65 7.06 -4.65 -31.95
C GLN A 65 7.85 -5.71 -32.73
N PRO A 66 7.22 -6.44 -33.68
CA PRO A 66 7.96 -7.34 -34.54
C PRO A 66 8.91 -6.51 -35.41
N THR A 67 10.21 -6.67 -35.19
CA THR A 67 11.27 -6.12 -36.02
C THR A 67 11.05 -6.60 -37.45
N GLY A 68 10.83 -5.66 -38.36
CA GLY A 68 10.33 -5.91 -39.70
C GLY A 68 11.17 -6.89 -40.52
N PHE A 69 10.46 -7.79 -41.20
CA PHE A 69 10.87 -8.27 -42.51
C PHE A 69 10.09 -7.48 -43.55
N GLY A 70 10.80 -7.05 -44.60
CA GLY A 70 10.34 -6.07 -45.55
C GLY A 70 9.05 -6.39 -46.29
N ASN A 71 8.48 -5.33 -46.84
CA ASN A 71 7.71 -5.24 -48.08
C ASN A 71 7.07 -6.54 -48.57
N GLN A 72 5.74 -6.59 -48.60
CA GLN A 72 4.95 -6.65 -49.85
C GLN A 72 3.44 -6.74 -49.56
N TYR A 73 2.72 -5.75 -50.09
CA TYR A 73 1.33 -5.79 -50.55
C TYR A 73 0.31 -6.65 -49.78
N ALA A 74 -0.56 -5.98 -49.02
CA ALA A 74 -1.96 -6.39 -48.92
C ALA A 74 -2.82 -5.15 -48.66
N ASP A 75 -3.26 -4.57 -49.76
CA ASP A 75 -4.56 -3.94 -49.93
C ASP A 75 -5.60 -4.53 -48.95
N TYR A 76 -6.29 -3.69 -48.17
CA TYR A 76 -7.75 -3.75 -48.02
C TYR A 76 -8.22 -2.60 -47.12
N ARG A 77 -8.79 -1.59 -47.77
CA ARG A 77 -9.96 -0.80 -47.34
C ARG A 77 -9.90 -0.15 -45.94
N ARG A 78 -9.63 1.16 -45.94
CA ARG A 78 -10.13 2.07 -44.89
C ARG A 78 -11.59 2.45 -45.21
N PRO A 79 -12.56 2.26 -44.32
CA PRO A 79 -13.72 3.12 -44.25
C PRO A 79 -13.47 4.22 -43.21
N THR A 80 -13.38 5.43 -43.71
CA THR A 80 -14.00 6.66 -43.22
C THR A 80 -14.36 6.76 -41.73
N THR A 81 -13.65 7.67 -41.06
CA THR A 81 -14.09 8.57 -39.98
C THR A 81 -15.54 8.47 -39.51
N TYR A 82 -15.71 8.29 -38.19
CA TYR A 82 -16.63 9.12 -37.41
C TYR A 82 -15.82 9.85 -36.33
N GLN A 83 -15.56 11.11 -36.63
CA GLN A 83 -15.14 12.13 -35.69
C GLN A 83 -16.35 13.03 -35.47
N THR A 84 -16.89 13.10 -34.26
CA THR A 84 -17.64 14.26 -33.73
C THR A 84 -17.82 14.14 -32.22
N PRO A 85 -17.97 15.26 -31.50
CA PRO A 85 -17.19 15.57 -30.31
C PRO A 85 -18.01 15.59 -29.02
N ALA A 86 -17.31 15.84 -27.92
CA ALA A 86 -17.84 16.02 -26.58
C ALA A 86 -19.01 17.01 -26.51
N SER A 87 -20.02 16.64 -25.73
CA SER A 87 -20.98 17.58 -25.15
C SER A 87 -20.91 17.43 -23.63
N ASN A 88 -20.18 18.34 -23.00
CA ASN A 88 -20.31 18.64 -21.58
C ASN A 88 -20.35 20.17 -21.47
N THR A 89 -21.11 20.69 -20.50
CA THR A 89 -21.45 22.10 -20.19
C THR A 89 -22.90 22.42 -20.60
N SER A 90 -23.74 23.11 -19.84
CA SER A 90 -23.91 23.49 -18.41
C SER A 90 -25.07 24.50 -18.46
N GLU A 91 -25.87 24.58 -17.39
CA GLU A 91 -26.64 25.75 -16.94
C GLU A 91 -27.85 26.27 -17.74
N GLY A 92 -28.96 26.45 -17.02
CA GLY A 92 -30.18 27.17 -17.41
C GLY A 92 -31.44 26.62 -16.77
#